data_AF-A0A1C6SC82-F1
#
_entry.id   AF-A0A1C6SC82-F1
#
_cell.length_a   1.000
_cell.length_b   1.000
_cell.length_c   1.000
_cell.angle_alpha   90.00
_cell.angle_beta   90.00
_cell.angle_gamma   90.00
#
_symmetry.space_group_name_H-M   'P 1'
#
loop_
_entity.id
_entity.type
_entity.pdbx_description
1 polymer ?
#
loop_
_entity_poly.entity_id
_entity_poly.type
_entity_poly.pdbx_seq_one_letter_code
_entity_poly.pdbx_strand_id
1 'polypeptide(L)'
;MLETQDGKDKLADALVGRFADNAEKVRNASHAIVFTTRKDIPDTHLQEIFEKERADGRFADPEIQKGWEAGASNFVEIQTENYGGDVLHWLEKNTYLVVGATMMAAASLGVDATPLEGFDRTTVDAAFDLTDTDYTTTLLLVLGYPDEARVSRQPVSRLDAEKIFTHM
;
A
#
# COMPACT_ATOMS: atom_id res chain seq x y z
N MET A 1 7.46 3.37 7.84
CA MET A 1 7.87 4.69 7.31
C MET A 1 9.35 4.87 7.63
N LEU A 2 10.11 5.39 6.68
CA LEU A 2 11.56 5.57 6.75
C LEU A 2 11.85 7.06 6.75
N GLU A 3 12.25 7.57 7.91
CA GLU A 3 12.51 9.00 8.16
C GLU A 3 14.02 9.28 8.25
N THR A 4 14.77 8.31 8.75
CA THR A 4 16.22 8.42 8.92
C THR A 4 16.96 8.16 7.62
N GLN A 5 18.15 8.74 7.49
CA GLN A 5 19.00 8.47 6.33
C GLN A 5 19.36 6.97 6.25
N ASP A 6 19.72 6.35 7.37
CA ASP A 6 20.01 4.90 7.43
C ASP A 6 18.86 4.04 6.92
N GLY A 7 17.61 4.36 7.27
CA GLY A 7 16.43 3.64 6.79
C GLY A 7 16.24 3.80 5.28
N LYS A 8 16.40 5.02 4.77
CA LYS A 8 16.32 5.32 3.33
C LYS A 8 17.47 4.67 2.56
N ASP A 9 18.68 4.67 3.10
CA ASP A 9 19.85 4.03 2.49
C ASP A 9 19.66 2.51 2.45
N LYS A 10 19.16 1.88 3.52
CA LYS A 10 18.79 0.45 3.52
C LYS A 10 17.83 0.10 2.39
N LEU A 11 16.78 0.91 2.19
CA LEU A 11 15.84 0.69 1.08
C LEU A 11 16.51 0.95 -0.28
N ALA A 12 17.27 2.03 -0.42
CA ALA A 12 17.93 2.39 -1.67
C ALA A 12 18.98 1.35 -2.11
N ASP A 13 19.69 0.75 -1.16
CA ASP A 13 20.67 -0.32 -1.41
C ASP A 13 20.00 -1.62 -1.88
N ALA A 14 18.72 -1.82 -1.56
CA ALA A 14 17.91 -2.93 -2.09
C ALA A 14 17.41 -2.67 -3.53
N LEU A 15 17.50 -1.44 -4.03
CA LEU A 15 17.10 -1.06 -5.39
C LEU A 15 18.30 -1.21 -6.34
N VAL A 16 18.51 -2.42 -6.85
CA VAL A 16 19.68 -2.77 -7.67
C VAL A 16 19.32 -3.14 -9.11
N GLY A 17 20.34 -3.26 -9.98
CA GLY A 17 20.18 -3.70 -11.36
C GLY A 17 19.26 -2.75 -12.15
N ARG A 18 18.22 -3.31 -12.80
CA ARG A 18 17.25 -2.53 -13.59
C ARG A 18 16.44 -1.50 -12.79
N PHE A 19 16.51 -1.55 -11.46
CA PHE A 19 15.76 -0.68 -10.56
C PHE A 19 16.65 0.38 -9.87
N ALA A 20 17.95 0.41 -10.20
CA ALA A 20 18.92 1.30 -9.55
C ALA A 20 18.58 2.79 -9.66
N ASP A 21 17.91 3.21 -10.74
CA ASP A 21 17.51 4.60 -10.95
C ASP A 21 16.50 5.12 -9.91
N ASN A 22 15.86 4.22 -9.14
CA ASN A 22 14.96 4.59 -8.05
C ASN A 22 15.69 4.85 -6.73
N ALA A 23 16.94 4.39 -6.57
CA ALA A 23 17.71 4.56 -5.33
C ALA A 23 17.92 6.04 -4.96
N GLU A 24 18.26 6.89 -5.93
CA GLU A 24 18.45 8.33 -5.71
C GLU A 24 17.15 8.99 -5.20
N LYS A 25 16.00 8.62 -5.76
CA LYS A 25 14.69 9.15 -5.36
C LYS A 25 14.40 8.82 -3.90
N VAL A 26 14.74 7.60 -3.46
CA VAL A 26 14.59 7.19 -2.06
C VAL A 26 15.55 7.95 -1.14
N ARG A 27 16.84 8.02 -1.46
CA ARG A 27 17.83 8.68 -0.58
C ARG A 27 17.53 10.17 -0.40
N ASN A 28 17.17 10.85 -1.48
CA ASN A 28 16.94 12.30 -1.48
C ASN A 28 15.54 12.71 -1.00
N ALA A 29 14.61 11.77 -0.86
CA ALA A 29 13.30 12.07 -0.33
C ALA A 29 13.37 12.50 1.15
N SER A 30 12.37 13.28 1.58
CA SER A 30 12.19 13.56 3.00
C SER A 30 11.83 12.27 3.74
N HIS A 31 10.88 11.52 3.18
CA HIS A 31 10.38 10.27 3.75
C HIS A 31 10.18 9.22 2.65
N ALA A 32 10.36 7.96 3.02
CA ALA A 32 9.95 6.83 2.18
C ALA A 32 8.99 5.92 2.97
N ILE A 33 8.01 5.34 2.28
CA ILE A 33 7.04 4.42 2.83
C ILE A 33 7.12 3.13 2.02
N VAL A 34 7.38 2.02 2.72
CA VAL A 34 7.24 0.66 2.18
C VAL A 34 5.83 0.21 2.51
N PHE A 35 4.95 0.18 1.51
CA PHE A 35 3.60 -0.37 1.67
C PHE A 35 3.67 -1.88 1.58
N THR A 36 3.23 -2.54 2.64
CA THR A 36 3.20 -4.00 2.74
C THR A 36 1.76 -4.51 2.78
N THR A 37 1.53 -5.68 2.19
CA THR A 37 0.25 -6.37 2.20
C THR A 37 0.39 -7.70 2.93
N ARG A 38 -0.63 -8.11 3.68
CA ARG A 38 -0.67 -9.47 4.25
C ARG A 38 -0.79 -10.50 3.13
N LYS A 39 -0.08 -11.62 3.24
CA LYS A 39 -0.06 -12.73 2.28
C LYS A 39 -1.36 -13.53 2.31
N ASP A 40 -2.06 -13.52 3.44
CA ASP A 40 -3.32 -14.23 3.68
C ASP A 40 -4.15 -13.55 4.78
N ILE A 41 -5.36 -14.02 5.08
CA ILE A 41 -6.23 -13.58 6.17
C ILE A 41 -6.63 -14.77 7.05
N PRO A 42 -5.82 -15.14 8.05
CA PRO A 42 -6.18 -16.18 8.99
C PRO A 42 -7.28 -15.68 9.93
N ASP A 43 -8.08 -16.60 10.47
CA ASP A 43 -9.14 -16.31 11.44
C ASP A 43 -8.62 -15.48 12.63
N THR A 44 -7.39 -15.74 13.07
CA THR A 44 -6.76 -14.97 14.16
C THR A 44 -6.70 -13.48 13.86
N HIS A 45 -6.41 -13.09 12.62
CA HIS A 45 -6.38 -11.69 12.22
C HIS A 45 -7.78 -11.06 12.21
N LEU A 46 -8.79 -11.80 11.75
CA LEU A 46 -10.19 -11.33 11.81
C LEU A 46 -10.65 -11.13 13.25
N GLN A 47 -10.31 -12.06 14.14
CA GLN A 47 -10.64 -11.93 15.56
C GLN A 47 -9.95 -10.72 16.20
N GLU A 48 -8.68 -10.45 15.89
CA GLU A 48 -7.99 -9.25 16.36
C GLU A 48 -8.71 -7.96 15.92
N ILE A 49 -9.20 -7.90 14.67
CA ILE A 49 -9.98 -6.76 14.18
C ILE A 49 -11.29 -6.63 14.98
N PHE A 50 -12.04 -7.72 15.13
CA PHE A 50 -13.32 -7.71 15.84
C PHE A 50 -13.17 -7.36 17.33
N GLU A 51 -12.12 -7.85 17.98
CA GLU A 51 -11.76 -7.45 19.34
C GLU A 51 -11.47 -5.96 19.45
N LYS A 52 -10.71 -5.40 18.50
CA LYS A 52 -10.44 -3.97 18.46
C LYS A 52 -11.71 -3.14 18.25
N GLU A 53 -12.58 -3.55 17.34
CA GLU A 53 -13.87 -2.88 17.09
C GLU A 53 -14.77 -2.88 18.34
N ARG A 54 -14.81 -4.01 19.07
CA ARG A 54 -15.52 -4.11 20.35
C ARG A 54 -14.91 -3.18 21.41
N ALA A 55 -13.59 -3.16 21.53
CA ALA A 55 -12.88 -2.30 22.47
C ALA A 55 -13.08 -0.80 22.17
N ASP A 56 -13.20 -0.43 20.90
CA ASP A 56 -13.50 0.93 20.46
C ASP A 56 -14.98 1.31 20.62
N GLY A 57 -15.85 0.36 20.99
CA GLY A 57 -17.28 0.58 21.09
C GLY A 57 -17.92 0.92 19.73
N ARG A 58 -17.37 0.39 18.64
CA ARG A 58 -17.82 0.69 17.25
C ARG A 58 -19.30 0.42 17.05
N PHE A 59 -19.84 -0.56 17.77
CA PHE A 59 -21.25 -0.92 17.75
C PHE A 59 -21.83 -0.90 19.17
N ALA A 60 -22.85 -0.08 19.39
CA ALA A 60 -23.53 -0.01 20.68
C ALA A 60 -24.41 -1.25 20.96
N ASP A 61 -24.91 -1.90 19.91
CA ASP A 61 -25.73 -3.10 19.98
C ASP A 61 -24.88 -4.35 19.66
N PRO A 62 -24.74 -5.30 20.61
CA PRO A 62 -24.01 -6.54 20.40
C PRO A 62 -24.53 -7.42 19.25
N GLU A 63 -25.83 -7.36 18.93
CA GLU A 63 -26.37 -8.16 17.82
C GLU A 63 -25.99 -7.56 16.45
N ILE A 64 -25.85 -6.23 16.36
CA ILE A 64 -25.32 -5.58 15.15
C ILE A 64 -23.84 -5.95 14.96
N GLN A 65 -23.05 -5.92 16.04
CA GLN A 65 -21.65 -6.39 16.03
C GLN A 65 -21.57 -7.82 15.50
N LYS A 66 -22.35 -8.74 16.07
CA LYS A 66 -22.36 -10.15 15.65
C LYS A 66 -22.75 -10.34 14.18
N GLY A 67 -23.74 -9.59 13.70
CA GLY A 67 -24.15 -9.60 12.29
C GLY A 67 -23.04 -9.10 11.35
N TRP A 68 -22.33 -8.04 11.76
CA TRP A 68 -21.16 -7.53 11.04
C TRP A 68 -20.02 -8.54 10.98
N GLU A 69 -19.66 -9.16 12.11
CA GLU A 69 -18.59 -10.16 12.18
C GLU A 69 -18.88 -11.37 11.28
N ALA A 70 -20.12 -11.87 11.31
CA ALA A 70 -20.56 -12.96 10.44
C ALA A 70 -20.52 -12.56 8.96
N GLY A 71 -20.99 -11.35 8.62
CA GLY A 71 -20.95 -10.84 7.25
C GLY A 71 -19.53 -10.67 6.72
N ALA A 72 -18.63 -10.07 7.51
CA ALA A 72 -17.23 -9.89 7.16
C ALA A 72 -16.52 -11.23 6.94
N SER A 73 -16.74 -12.21 7.82
CA SER A 73 -16.18 -13.55 7.70
C SER A 73 -16.66 -14.25 6.42
N ASN A 74 -17.97 -14.16 6.12
CA ASN A 74 -18.52 -14.71 4.89
C ASN A 74 -17.94 -14.06 3.61
N PHE A 75 -17.61 -12.77 3.62
CA PHE A 75 -16.94 -12.14 2.48
C PHE A 75 -15.49 -12.63 2.30
N VAL A 76 -14.78 -12.90 3.40
CA VAL A 76 -13.45 -13.53 3.33
C VAL A 76 -13.57 -14.92 2.73
N GLU A 77 -14.51 -15.74 3.22
CA GLU A 77 -14.80 -17.08 2.69
C GLU A 77 -15.12 -17.06 1.19
N ILE A 78 -15.94 -16.11 0.72
CA ILE A 78 -16.24 -15.95 -0.70
C ILE A 78 -14.96 -15.67 -1.51
N GLN A 79 -14.06 -14.82 -1.02
CA GLN A 79 -12.83 -14.49 -1.74
C GLN A 79 -11.86 -15.68 -1.77
N THR A 80 -11.73 -16.39 -0.65
CA THR A 80 -10.84 -17.54 -0.51
C THR A 80 -11.34 -18.77 -1.29
N GLU A 81 -12.65 -19.01 -1.30
CA GLU A 81 -13.23 -20.24 -1.85
C GLU A 81 -13.87 -20.07 -3.23
N ASN A 82 -14.56 -18.96 -3.48
CA ASN A 82 -15.43 -18.83 -4.66
C ASN A 82 -14.81 -18.02 -5.82
N TYR A 83 -13.84 -17.15 -5.55
CA TYR A 83 -13.20 -16.29 -6.57
C TYR A 83 -11.78 -16.71 -6.97
N GLY A 84 -11.45 -17.99 -6.76
CA GLY A 84 -10.19 -18.56 -7.22
C GLY A 84 -9.02 -18.42 -6.25
N GLY A 85 -9.25 -17.89 -5.04
CA GLY A 85 -8.31 -17.98 -3.91
C GLY A 85 -7.05 -17.13 -4.02
N ASP A 86 -6.98 -16.16 -4.93
CA ASP A 86 -5.86 -15.19 -4.99
C ASP A 86 -6.05 -14.08 -3.94
N VAL A 87 -5.94 -14.49 -2.67
CA VAL A 87 -6.15 -13.64 -1.49
C VAL A 87 -5.16 -12.49 -1.45
N LEU A 88 -3.88 -12.76 -1.75
CA LEU A 88 -2.85 -11.72 -1.78
C LEU A 88 -3.21 -10.64 -2.80
N HIS A 89 -3.58 -11.00 -4.03
CA HIS A 89 -3.97 -9.99 -5.02
C HIS A 89 -5.23 -9.21 -4.60
N TRP A 90 -6.20 -9.87 -3.96
CA TRP A 90 -7.36 -9.18 -3.39
C TRP A 90 -6.96 -8.18 -2.29
N LEU A 91 -6.04 -8.57 -1.41
CA LEU A 91 -5.52 -7.69 -0.36
C LEU A 91 -4.66 -6.55 -0.92
N GLU A 92 -3.87 -6.78 -1.96
CA GLU A 92 -3.05 -5.75 -2.61
C GLU A 92 -3.94 -4.62 -3.15
N LYS A 93 -5.13 -4.92 -3.67
CA LYS A 93 -6.10 -3.89 -4.10
C LYS A 93 -6.47 -2.94 -2.95
N ASN A 94 -6.62 -3.46 -1.73
CA ASN A 94 -6.86 -2.64 -0.54
C ASN A 94 -5.64 -1.76 -0.23
N THR A 95 -4.43 -2.32 -0.34
CA THR A 95 -3.18 -1.54 -0.19
C THR A 95 -3.08 -0.43 -1.25
N TYR A 96 -3.39 -0.69 -2.52
CA TYR A 96 -3.40 0.32 -3.59
C TYR A 96 -4.46 1.41 -3.37
N LEU A 97 -5.61 1.08 -2.76
CA LEU A 97 -6.61 2.08 -2.36
C LEU A 97 -6.00 3.06 -1.34
N VAL A 98 -5.26 2.55 -0.35
CA VAL A 98 -4.56 3.38 0.64
C VAL A 98 -3.45 4.20 -0.03
N VAL A 99 -2.69 3.64 -0.98
CA VAL A 99 -1.68 4.39 -1.74
C VAL A 99 -2.31 5.58 -2.47
N GLY A 100 -3.41 5.36 -3.19
CA GLY A 100 -4.14 6.41 -3.89
C GLY A 100 -4.61 7.52 -2.95
N ALA A 101 -5.22 7.15 -1.82
CA ALA A 101 -5.63 8.10 -0.78
C ALA A 101 -4.44 8.87 -0.20
N THR A 102 -3.32 8.20 0.05
CA THR A 102 -2.08 8.82 0.58
C THR A 102 -1.52 9.85 -0.39
N MET A 103 -1.45 9.53 -1.68
CA MET A 103 -0.98 10.47 -2.70
C MET A 103 -1.90 11.68 -2.84
N MET A 104 -3.22 11.48 -2.78
CA MET A 104 -4.18 12.58 -2.81
C MET A 104 -4.05 13.49 -1.59
N ALA A 105 -3.83 12.92 -0.40
CA ALA A 105 -3.56 13.68 0.82
C ALA A 105 -2.22 14.42 0.78
N ALA A 106 -1.17 13.80 0.25
CA ALA A 106 0.11 14.48 0.05
C ALA A 106 -0.05 15.71 -0.86
N ALA A 107 -0.72 15.53 -2.00
CA ALA A 107 -1.00 16.62 -2.93
C ALA A 107 -1.82 17.76 -2.29
N SER A 108 -2.83 17.44 -1.47
CA SER A 108 -3.64 18.48 -0.79
C SER A 108 -2.86 19.26 0.27
N LEU A 109 -1.80 18.66 0.81
CA LEU A 109 -0.87 19.29 1.76
C LEU A 109 0.33 19.97 1.06
N GLY A 110 0.37 19.96 -0.27
CA GLY A 110 1.48 20.53 -1.04
C GLY A 110 2.77 19.74 -0.93
N VAL A 111 2.70 18.43 -0.64
CA VAL A 111 3.83 17.50 -0.62
C VAL A 111 3.81 16.67 -1.88
N ASP A 112 4.96 16.56 -2.56
CA ASP A 112 5.09 15.70 -3.73
C ASP A 112 5.26 14.24 -3.32
N ALA A 113 4.61 13.36 -4.08
CA ALA A 113 4.59 11.93 -3.85
C ALA A 113 4.91 11.18 -5.14
N THR A 114 5.90 10.29 -5.10
CA THR A 114 6.26 9.45 -6.25
C THR A 114 6.09 7.97 -5.91
N PRO A 115 5.10 7.27 -6.50
CA PRO A 115 4.97 5.82 -6.35
C PRO A 115 6.03 5.10 -7.19
N LEU A 116 6.59 4.02 -6.65
CA LEU A 116 7.62 3.21 -7.28
C LEU A 116 7.22 1.73 -7.20
N GLU A 117 6.81 1.16 -8.33
CA GLU A 117 6.65 -0.29 -8.53
C GLU A 117 7.92 -0.95 -9.08
N GLY A 118 8.87 -0.13 -9.55
CA GLY A 118 10.15 -0.59 -10.09
C GLY A 118 11.12 -1.00 -8.98
N PHE A 119 10.87 -2.15 -8.35
CA PHE A 119 11.75 -2.80 -7.38
C PHE A 119 11.67 -4.32 -7.48
N ASP A 120 12.63 -5.02 -6.90
CA ASP A 120 12.55 -6.47 -6.71
C ASP A 120 11.96 -6.78 -5.34
N ARG A 121 10.76 -7.35 -5.31
CA ARG A 121 10.02 -7.60 -4.06
C ARG A 121 10.77 -8.51 -3.11
N THR A 122 11.41 -9.57 -3.61
CA THR A 122 12.17 -10.50 -2.78
C THR A 122 13.36 -9.81 -2.10
N THR A 123 14.06 -8.94 -2.83
CA THR A 123 15.21 -8.18 -2.31
C THR A 123 14.78 -7.17 -1.26
N VAL A 124 13.68 -6.43 -1.49
CA VAL A 124 13.15 -5.48 -0.49
C VAL A 124 12.59 -6.21 0.73
N ASP A 125 11.84 -7.29 0.55
CA ASP A 125 11.32 -8.09 1.66
C ASP A 125 12.46 -8.64 2.54
N ALA A 126 13.53 -9.15 1.93
CA ALA A 126 14.72 -9.60 2.66
C ALA A 126 15.41 -8.44 3.40
N ALA A 127 15.51 -7.26 2.78
CA ALA A 127 16.11 -6.09 3.42
C ALA A 127 15.29 -5.60 4.63
N PHE A 128 14.01 -5.92 4.75
CA PHE A 128 13.16 -5.52 5.88
C PHE A 128 12.66 -6.71 6.71
N ASP A 129 13.33 -7.85 6.61
CA ASP A 129 13.05 -9.06 7.39
C ASP A 129 11.58 -9.55 7.24
N LEU A 130 10.99 -9.34 6.05
CA LEU A 130 9.60 -9.69 5.74
C LEU A 130 9.43 -11.11 5.15
N THR A 131 10.53 -11.73 4.69
CA THR A 131 10.51 -13.02 3.98
C THR A 131 9.71 -14.09 4.74
N ASP A 132 9.96 -14.23 6.04
CA ASP A 132 9.34 -15.24 6.91
C ASP A 132 8.14 -14.71 7.70
N THR A 133 7.61 -13.54 7.31
CA THR A 133 6.42 -12.94 7.93
C THR A 133 5.17 -13.18 7.08
N ASP A 134 4.01 -12.83 7.63
CA ASP A 134 2.76 -12.81 6.88
C ASP A 134 2.65 -11.62 5.92
N TYR A 135 3.70 -10.80 5.74
CA TYR A 135 3.65 -9.60 4.91
C TYR A 135 4.62 -9.67 3.74
N THR A 136 4.29 -8.96 2.65
CA THR A 136 5.16 -8.76 1.48
C THR A 136 5.03 -7.32 0.98
N THR A 137 6.08 -6.80 0.36
CA THR A 137 6.11 -5.43 -0.17
C THR A 137 5.28 -5.33 -1.45
N THR A 138 4.39 -4.34 -1.48
CA THR A 138 3.47 -4.09 -2.60
C THR A 138 3.87 -2.87 -3.41
N LEU A 139 4.26 -1.79 -2.74
CA LEU A 139 4.62 -0.53 -3.39
C LEU A 139 5.55 0.30 -2.50
N LEU A 140 6.47 1.03 -3.11
CA LEU A 140 7.25 2.04 -2.41
C LEU A 140 6.72 3.42 -2.76
N LEU A 141 6.58 4.31 -1.78
CA LEU A 141 6.19 5.69 -2.00
C LEU A 141 7.24 6.61 -1.39
N VAL A 142 7.78 7.53 -2.18
CA VAL A 142 8.67 8.58 -1.65
C VAL A 142 7.90 9.89 -1.57
N LEU A 143 8.12 10.61 -0.47
CA LEU A 143 7.48 11.88 -0.15
C LEU A 143 8.54 12.95 0.05
N GLY A 144 8.29 14.16 -0.46
CA GLY A 144 9.18 15.28 -0.25
C GLY A 144 8.85 16.47 -1.14
N TYR A 145 9.89 17.25 -1.42
CA TYR A 145 9.84 18.38 -2.33
C TYR A 145 10.88 18.16 -3.43
N PRO A 146 10.52 18.40 -4.69
CA PRO A 146 11.38 18.06 -5.79
C PRO A 146 12.50 19.09 -5.96
N ASP A 147 13.58 18.66 -6.61
CA ASP A 147 14.59 19.58 -7.11
C ASP A 147 14.02 20.33 -8.32
N GLU A 148 13.77 21.63 -8.16
CA GLU A 148 13.22 22.53 -9.18
C GLU A 148 14.00 22.52 -10.50
N ALA A 149 15.30 22.18 -10.48
CA ALA A 149 16.10 22.06 -11.70
C ALA A 149 15.82 20.78 -12.50
N ARG A 150 15.19 19.77 -11.86
CA ARG A 150 14.92 18.44 -12.43
C ARG A 150 13.43 18.15 -12.62
N VAL A 151 12.53 18.98 -12.10
CA VAL A 151 11.08 18.83 -12.28
C VAL A 151 10.70 18.96 -13.75
N SER A 152 9.98 17.97 -14.26
CA SER A 152 9.33 18.08 -15.57
C SER A 152 8.21 19.11 -15.50
N ARG A 153 8.26 20.10 -16.39
CA ARG A 153 7.19 21.11 -16.57
C ARG A 153 6.24 20.78 -17.71
N GLN A 154 6.32 19.55 -18.22
CA GLN A 154 5.44 19.09 -19.30
C GLN A 154 4.01 18.92 -18.78
N PRO A 155 2.99 19.16 -19.61
CA PRO A 155 1.61 18.96 -19.22
C PRO A 155 1.34 17.49 -18.89
N VAL A 156 0.46 17.25 -17.92
CA VAL A 156 0.00 15.90 -17.59
C VAL A 156 -0.82 15.36 -18.77
N SER A 157 -0.48 14.16 -19.22
CA SER A 157 -1.23 13.45 -20.27
C SER A 157 -2.10 12.35 -19.67
N ARG A 158 -3.36 12.27 -20.11
CA ARG A 158 -4.35 11.22 -19.82
C ARG A 158 -5.12 10.93 -21.11
N LEU A 159 -5.73 9.75 -21.20
CA LEU A 159 -6.65 9.44 -22.30
C LEU A 159 -7.89 10.35 -22.22
N ASP A 160 -8.51 10.61 -23.37
CA ASP A 160 -9.73 11.41 -23.46
C ASP A 160 -10.88 10.77 -22.68
N ALA A 161 -11.80 11.59 -22.16
CA ALA A 161 -12.89 11.15 -21.28
C ALA A 161 -13.77 10.07 -21.93
N GLU A 162 -14.01 10.17 -23.23
CA GLU A 162 -14.82 9.24 -24.03
C GLU A 162 -14.18 7.84 -24.15
N LYS A 163 -12.90 7.71 -23.84
CA LYS A 163 -12.20 6.41 -23.75
C LYS A 163 -12.27 5.78 -22.36
N ILE A 164 -12.58 6.57 -21.34
CA ILE A 164 -12.53 6.15 -19.93
C ILE A 164 -13.94 5.95 -19.35
N PHE A 165 -14.91 6.77 -19.77
CA PHE A 165 -16.28 6.75 -19.26
C PHE A 165 -17.28 6.26 -20.30
N THR A 166 -18.21 5.40 -19.86
CA THR A 166 -19.41 5.04 -20.62
C THR A 166 -20.62 5.58 -19.87
N HIS A 167 -21.42 6.42 -20.53
CA HIS A 167 -22.66 6.95 -19.97
C HIS A 167 -23.80 5.99 -20.35
N MET A 168 -24.59 5.56 -19.35
CA MET A 168 -25.75 4.69 -19.49
C MET A 168 -27.02 5.39 -19.00
#